data_AF-A0A9D1D5W9-F1
#
_entry.id   AF-A0A9D1D5W9-F1
#
_cell.length_a   1.000
_cell.length_b   1.000
_cell.length_c   1.000
_cell.angle_alpha   90.00
_cell.angle_beta   90.00
_cell.angle_gamma   90.00
#
_symmetry.space_group_name_H-M   'P 1'
#
loop_
_entity.id
_entity.type
_entity.pdbx_description
1 polymer ?
#
loop_
_entity_poly.entity_id
_entity_poly.type
_entity_poly.pdbx_seq_one_letter_code
_entity_poly.pdbx_strand_id
1 'polypeptide(L)'
;MEYVYHALHEILQDGERLLNPFRNIPERQIFLVGIFCLCLAVFVRIFQWRWRERWLSTGALAFYCYTLLCATVLGRSPGTRRIRLEPFWCIRAAFETGHWIYWYYIIGNILIFLPVGFFIERLTWLLSPGWRRWKERREGRRRGERTEKDGGRRKGEEVARTGEGAAGKIRERKPGRPNGSRKKQPGLFWRIFCGVLRFAFSAGFCLMLSCLIEGLQFLYGRGLCEFDDLFHNTLGGLIGYLISLVLSSAAREIRMAGKGNER
;
A
#
# COMPACT_ATOMS: atom_id res chain seq x y z
N MET A 1 -23.51 31.20 -37.89
CA MET A 1 -22.12 30.79 -37.55
C MET A 1 -21.83 30.97 -36.07
N GLU A 2 -22.09 32.15 -35.48
CA GLU A 2 -21.93 32.38 -34.02
C GLU A 2 -22.72 31.43 -33.12
N TYR A 3 -23.97 31.10 -33.46
CA TYR A 3 -24.81 30.22 -32.63
C TYR A 3 -24.26 28.79 -32.54
N VAL A 4 -23.73 28.27 -33.65
CA VAL A 4 -23.08 26.95 -33.71
C VAL A 4 -21.74 26.98 -32.98
N TYR A 5 -21.00 28.09 -33.08
CA TYR A 5 -19.76 28.28 -32.34
C TYR A 5 -19.99 28.36 -30.82
N HIS A 6 -21.02 29.07 -30.37
CA HIS A 6 -21.42 29.14 -28.96
C HIS A 6 -21.89 27.78 -28.43
N ALA A 7 -22.74 27.07 -29.17
CA ALA A 7 -23.20 25.74 -28.78
C ALA A 7 -22.04 24.72 -28.73
N LEU A 8 -21.13 24.74 -29.70
CA LEU A 8 -19.92 23.91 -29.67
C LEU A 8 -19.00 24.30 -28.51
N HIS A 9 -18.86 25.59 -28.21
CA HIS A 9 -18.00 26.03 -27.11
C HIS A 9 -18.58 25.63 -25.75
N GLU A 10 -19.90 25.72 -25.54
CA GLU A 10 -20.58 25.21 -24.35
C GLU A 10 -20.42 23.70 -24.21
N ILE A 11 -20.68 22.93 -25.28
CA ILE A 11 -20.53 21.47 -25.25
C ILE A 11 -19.09 21.06 -24.95
N LEU A 12 -18.11 21.76 -25.50
CA LEU A 12 -16.69 21.51 -25.23
C LEU A 12 -16.33 21.90 -23.78
N GLN A 13 -16.83 23.03 -23.27
CA GLN A 13 -16.60 23.42 -21.87
C GLN A 13 -17.24 22.44 -20.88
N ASP A 14 -18.44 21.95 -21.17
CA ASP A 14 -19.16 20.99 -20.32
C ASP A 14 -18.54 19.59 -20.40
N GLY A 15 -18.07 19.18 -21.58
CA GLY A 15 -17.26 17.96 -21.74
C GLY A 15 -15.96 18.01 -20.93
N GLU A 16 -15.27 19.15 -20.92
CA GLU A 16 -14.07 19.34 -20.09
C GLU A 16 -14.39 19.36 -18.59
N ARG A 17 -15.53 19.90 -18.17
CA ARG A 17 -15.98 19.86 -16.76
C ARG A 17 -16.33 18.45 -16.30
N LEU A 18 -17.02 17.67 -17.13
CA LEU A 18 -17.39 16.28 -16.85
C LEU A 18 -16.17 15.37 -16.72
N LEU A 19 -15.16 15.56 -17.57
CA LEU A 19 -13.93 14.76 -17.54
C LEU A 19 -13.01 15.13 -16.37
N ASN A 20 -13.16 16.33 -15.82
CA ASN A 20 -12.29 16.88 -14.79
C ASN A 20 -13.07 17.61 -13.69
N PRO A 21 -13.63 16.86 -12.72
CA PRO A 21 -14.35 17.44 -11.59
C PRO A 21 -13.46 18.28 -10.68
N PHE A 22 -12.13 18.25 -10.88
CA PHE A 22 -11.15 19.00 -10.07
C PHE A 22 -10.79 20.37 -10.64
N ARG A 23 -11.42 20.80 -11.74
CA ARG A 23 -11.18 22.12 -12.33
C ARG A 23 -11.61 23.23 -11.37
N ASN A 24 -10.71 24.18 -11.08
CA ASN A 24 -10.92 25.32 -10.17
C ASN A 24 -11.27 24.92 -8.72
N ILE A 25 -10.93 23.70 -8.32
CA ILE A 25 -11.07 23.29 -6.93
C ILE A 25 -10.06 24.08 -6.07
N PRO A 26 -10.51 24.71 -4.96
CA PRO A 26 -9.59 25.39 -4.06
C PRO A 26 -8.63 24.37 -3.47
N GLU A 27 -7.35 24.74 -3.43
CA GLU A 27 -6.21 23.97 -2.93
C GLU A 27 -6.53 23.07 -1.71
N ARG A 28 -7.18 23.62 -0.68
CA ARG A 28 -7.68 22.88 0.50
C ARG A 28 -8.45 21.58 0.22
N GLN A 29 -9.18 21.47 -0.89
CA GLN A 29 -9.93 20.25 -1.23
C GLN A 29 -9.03 19.15 -1.81
N ILE A 30 -7.86 19.46 -2.37
CA ILE A 30 -6.88 18.46 -2.84
C ILE A 30 -6.37 17.64 -1.64
N PHE A 31 -6.16 18.28 -0.49
CA PHE A 31 -5.82 17.62 0.76
C PHE A 31 -6.92 16.68 1.25
N LEU A 32 -8.16 17.14 1.24
CA LEU A 32 -9.31 16.31 1.65
C LEU A 32 -9.41 15.06 0.77
N VAL A 33 -9.13 15.20 -0.52
CA VAL A 33 -9.12 14.10 -1.48
C VAL A 33 -7.95 13.14 -1.22
N GLY A 34 -6.76 13.64 -0.93
CA GLY A 34 -5.62 12.82 -0.50
C GLY A 34 -5.91 12.03 0.78
N ILE A 35 -6.49 12.69 1.79
CA ILE A 35 -6.95 12.05 3.04
C ILE A 35 -8.01 10.99 2.71
N PHE A 36 -9.00 11.31 1.88
CA PHE A 36 -10.04 10.37 1.48
C PHE A 36 -9.46 9.13 0.79
N CYS A 37 -8.52 9.29 -0.14
CA CYS A 37 -7.83 8.18 -0.79
C CYS A 37 -7.04 7.33 0.20
N LEU A 38 -6.40 7.94 1.19
CA LEU A 38 -5.72 7.22 2.27
C LEU A 38 -6.72 6.44 3.14
N CYS A 39 -7.80 7.08 3.57
CA CYS A 39 -8.88 6.45 4.33
C CYS A 39 -9.49 5.28 3.55
N LEU A 40 -9.72 5.44 2.25
CA LEU A 40 -10.22 4.40 1.37
C LEU A 40 -9.22 3.24 1.24
N ALA A 41 -7.92 3.53 1.08
CA ALA A 41 -6.88 2.51 1.03
C ALA A 41 -6.81 1.71 2.34
N VAL A 42 -6.86 2.38 3.49
CA VAL A 42 -6.93 1.74 4.81
C VAL A 42 -8.22 0.93 4.98
N PHE A 43 -9.36 1.49 4.58
CA PHE A 43 -10.67 0.81 4.63
C PHE A 43 -10.65 -0.46 3.79
N VAL A 44 -10.24 -0.39 2.53
CA VAL A 44 -10.09 -1.57 1.67
C VAL A 44 -9.15 -2.58 2.31
N ARG A 45 -8.07 -2.12 2.94
CA ARG A 45 -7.10 -2.99 3.60
C ARG A 45 -7.69 -3.75 4.80
N ILE A 46 -8.52 -3.10 5.60
CA ILE A 46 -9.24 -3.69 6.74
C ILE A 46 -10.40 -4.56 6.25
N PHE A 47 -11.14 -4.13 5.23
CA PHE A 47 -12.30 -4.86 4.74
C PHE A 47 -11.89 -6.13 3.97
N GLN A 48 -10.78 -6.08 3.23
CA GLN A 48 -10.18 -7.28 2.63
C GLN A 48 -9.72 -8.31 3.66
N TRP A 49 -9.35 -7.87 4.86
CA TRP A 49 -9.09 -8.80 5.96
C TRP A 49 -10.33 -9.64 6.27
N ARG A 50 -11.53 -9.09 6.09
CA ARG A 50 -12.79 -9.80 6.31
C ARG A 50 -13.32 -10.56 5.08
N TRP A 51 -13.27 -9.98 3.87
CA TRP A 51 -13.96 -10.57 2.69
C TRP A 51 -13.07 -11.04 1.52
N ARG A 52 -11.74 -10.81 1.54
CA ARG A 52 -10.79 -11.31 0.51
C ARG A 52 -11.17 -10.99 -0.97
N GLU A 53 -11.98 -9.96 -1.19
CA GLU A 53 -12.39 -9.50 -2.51
C GLU A 53 -11.28 -8.70 -3.21
N ARG A 54 -10.85 -9.17 -4.39
CA ARG A 54 -9.77 -8.54 -5.18
C ARG A 54 -10.26 -7.31 -5.94
N TRP A 55 -11.53 -7.30 -6.36
CA TRP A 55 -12.16 -6.23 -7.15
C TRP A 55 -12.17 -4.90 -6.41
N LEU A 56 -12.40 -4.90 -5.09
CA LEU A 56 -12.35 -3.69 -4.27
C LEU A 56 -10.97 -3.01 -4.31
N SER A 57 -9.87 -3.77 -4.34
CA SER A 57 -8.54 -3.17 -4.51
C SER A 57 -8.33 -2.59 -5.90
N THR A 58 -8.77 -3.30 -6.93
CA THR A 58 -8.57 -2.83 -8.31
C THR A 58 -9.40 -1.57 -8.55
N GLY A 59 -10.65 -1.53 -8.08
CA GLY A 59 -11.50 -0.35 -8.14
C GLY A 59 -10.93 0.83 -7.35
N ALA A 60 -10.46 0.60 -6.12
CA ALA A 60 -9.82 1.66 -5.32
C ALA A 60 -8.52 2.18 -5.97
N LEU A 61 -7.73 1.30 -6.60
CA LEU A 61 -6.55 1.70 -7.36
C LEU A 61 -6.93 2.55 -8.57
N ALA A 62 -7.93 2.12 -9.35
CA ALA A 62 -8.38 2.85 -10.52
C ALA A 62 -8.92 4.24 -10.14
N PHE A 63 -9.74 4.32 -9.10
CA PHE A 63 -10.24 5.58 -8.55
C PHE A 63 -9.11 6.50 -8.07
N TYR A 64 -8.13 5.93 -7.39
CA TYR A 64 -6.95 6.67 -6.93
C TYR A 64 -6.09 7.18 -8.10
N CYS A 65 -5.82 6.36 -9.11
CA CYS A 65 -5.08 6.78 -10.30
C CYS A 65 -5.82 7.88 -11.07
N TYR A 66 -7.14 7.78 -11.20
CA TYR A 66 -7.97 8.82 -11.80
C TYR A 66 -7.86 10.13 -11.00
N THR A 67 -7.96 10.04 -9.68
CA THR A 67 -7.83 11.19 -8.77
C THR A 67 -6.45 11.84 -8.86
N LEU A 68 -5.37 11.05 -8.90
CA LEU A 68 -4.02 11.54 -9.13
C LEU A 68 -3.92 12.29 -10.45
N LEU A 69 -4.39 11.68 -11.55
CA LEU A 69 -4.35 12.28 -12.88
C LEU A 69 -5.13 13.61 -12.92
N CYS A 70 -6.29 13.66 -12.27
CA CYS A 70 -7.06 14.88 -12.16
C CYS A 70 -6.36 15.94 -11.29
N ALA A 71 -5.86 15.59 -10.11
CA ALA A 71 -5.23 16.54 -9.19
C ALA A 71 -3.93 17.13 -9.77
N THR A 72 -3.21 16.36 -10.58
CA THR A 72 -1.86 16.72 -11.04
C THR A 72 -1.81 17.27 -12.45
N VAL A 73 -2.61 16.74 -13.39
CA VAL A 73 -2.53 17.09 -14.81
C VAL A 73 -3.81 17.76 -15.31
N LEU A 74 -4.99 17.17 -15.08
CA LEU A 74 -6.22 17.67 -15.70
C LEU A 74 -6.76 18.92 -14.98
N GLY A 75 -6.77 18.94 -13.65
CA GLY A 75 -7.34 19.96 -12.76
C GLY A 75 -6.61 21.30 -12.73
N ARG A 76 -5.37 21.35 -13.23
CA ARG A 76 -4.50 22.53 -13.14
C ARG A 76 -4.74 23.49 -14.31
N SER A 77 -4.88 24.77 -14.00
CA SER A 77 -4.94 25.84 -15.01
C SER A 77 -3.65 25.87 -15.85
N PRO A 78 -3.73 26.17 -17.16
CA PRO A 78 -2.54 26.35 -18.00
C PRO A 78 -1.64 27.42 -17.39
N GLY A 79 -0.38 27.07 -17.13
CA GLY A 79 0.62 27.96 -16.55
C GLY A 79 1.82 28.12 -17.47
N THR A 80 2.70 29.07 -17.15
CA THR A 80 4.01 29.16 -17.82
C THR A 80 4.86 27.95 -17.42
N ARG A 81 5.47 27.27 -18.40
CA ARG A 81 6.46 26.22 -18.13
C ARG A 81 7.64 26.82 -17.36
N ARG A 82 7.79 26.44 -16.10
CA ARG A 82 8.90 26.88 -15.25
C ARG A 82 9.53 25.63 -14.64
N ILE A 83 10.85 25.53 -14.72
CA ILE A 83 11.62 24.46 -14.08
C ILE A 83 12.43 25.09 -12.96
N ARG A 84 12.37 24.49 -11.77
CA ARG A 84 13.18 24.85 -10.61
C ARG A 84 13.87 23.60 -10.09
N LEU A 85 15.15 23.47 -10.43
CA LEU A 85 16.00 22.34 -10.04
C LEU A 85 16.79 22.59 -8.74
N GLU A 86 16.53 23.71 -8.07
CA GLU A 86 17.21 24.03 -6.83
C GLU A 86 16.77 23.06 -5.73
N PRO A 87 17.71 22.33 -5.11
CA PRO A 87 17.37 21.38 -4.05
C PRO A 87 16.98 22.09 -2.76
N PHE A 88 15.91 21.59 -2.15
CA PHE A 88 15.31 22.04 -0.90
C PHE A 88 14.87 23.51 -0.90
N TRP A 89 14.60 24.07 -2.08
CA TRP A 89 14.14 25.44 -2.22
C TRP A 89 12.81 25.65 -1.49
N CYS A 90 11.85 24.73 -1.64
CA CYS A 90 10.50 24.88 -1.11
C CYS A 90 10.51 24.82 0.42
N ILE A 91 11.34 23.95 0.98
CA ILE A 91 11.59 23.88 2.43
C ILE A 91 12.22 25.18 2.93
N ARG A 92 13.26 25.67 2.24
CA ARG A 92 13.92 26.93 2.61
C ARG A 92 12.95 28.11 2.57
N ALA A 93 12.17 28.24 1.49
CA ALA A 93 11.15 29.26 1.35
C ALA A 93 10.08 29.19 2.45
N ALA A 94 9.70 27.98 2.88
CA ALA A 94 8.77 27.78 3.98
C ALA A 94 9.31 28.34 5.31
N PHE A 95 10.61 28.16 5.56
CA PHE A 95 11.27 28.70 6.77
C PHE A 95 11.56 30.19 6.68
N GLU A 96 12.03 30.68 5.53
CA GLU A 96 12.43 32.08 5.35
C GLU A 96 11.23 33.02 5.29
N THR A 97 10.17 32.63 4.59
CA THR A 97 8.98 33.49 4.42
C THR A 97 7.95 33.29 5.53
N GLY A 98 7.95 32.11 6.18
CA GLY A 98 6.91 31.71 7.13
C GLY A 98 5.52 31.53 6.51
N HIS A 99 5.37 31.66 5.18
CA HIS A 99 4.07 31.50 4.53
C HIS A 99 3.64 30.03 4.47
N TRP A 100 2.42 29.77 4.92
CA TRP A 100 1.84 28.43 4.99
C TRP A 100 1.71 27.73 3.62
N ILE A 101 1.72 28.48 2.52
CA ILE A 101 1.57 27.95 1.16
C ILE A 101 2.68 26.95 0.79
N TYR A 102 3.91 27.16 1.26
CA TYR A 102 5.03 26.26 0.98
C TYR A 102 4.91 24.94 1.76
N TRP A 103 4.51 25.03 3.03
CA TRP A 103 4.17 23.85 3.84
C TRP A 103 3.01 23.07 3.22
N TYR A 104 2.02 23.78 2.67
CA TYR A 104 0.92 23.20 1.93
C TYR A 104 1.41 22.39 0.71
N TYR A 105 2.37 22.89 -0.09
CA TYR A 105 2.91 22.11 -1.21
C TYR A 105 3.68 20.86 -0.74
N ILE A 106 4.55 21.02 0.26
CA ILE A 106 5.34 19.93 0.84
C ILE A 106 4.44 18.80 1.36
N ILE A 107 3.49 19.13 2.23
CA ILE A 107 2.62 18.13 2.87
C ILE A 107 1.66 17.53 1.83
N GLY A 108 1.17 18.33 0.88
CA GLY A 108 0.27 17.85 -0.18
C GLY A 108 0.90 16.76 -1.02
N ASN A 109 2.17 16.96 -1.40
CA ASN A 109 2.96 16.00 -2.17
C ASN A 109 3.22 14.70 -1.39
N ILE A 110 3.59 14.80 -0.11
CA ILE A 110 3.72 13.62 0.77
C ILE A 110 2.38 12.87 0.87
N LEU A 111 1.30 13.60 1.15
CA LEU A 111 -0.03 13.04 1.44
C LEU A 111 -0.59 12.30 0.23
N ILE A 112 -0.51 12.90 -0.96
CA ILE A 112 -1.10 12.31 -2.17
C ILE A 112 -0.37 11.03 -2.58
N PHE A 113 0.89 10.83 -2.18
CA PHE A 113 1.67 9.62 -2.43
C PHE A 113 1.52 8.52 -1.37
N LEU A 114 0.97 8.80 -0.18
CA LEU A 114 0.76 7.77 0.86
C LEU A 114 -0.01 6.54 0.34
N PRO A 115 -1.12 6.67 -0.42
CA PRO A 115 -1.84 5.51 -0.93
C PRO A 115 -1.01 4.67 -1.91
N VAL A 116 -0.06 5.24 -2.66
CA VAL A 116 0.84 4.47 -3.56
C VAL A 116 1.57 3.38 -2.78
N GLY A 117 2.05 3.70 -1.58
CA GLY A 117 2.79 2.77 -0.73
C GLY A 117 1.99 1.51 -0.36
N PHE A 118 0.67 1.63 -0.19
CA PHE A 118 -0.22 0.49 0.07
C PHE A 118 -0.27 -0.47 -1.13
N PHE A 119 -0.28 0.06 -2.34
CA PHE A 119 -0.27 -0.74 -3.56
C PHE A 119 1.11 -1.36 -3.84
N ILE A 120 2.19 -0.63 -3.58
CA ILE A 120 3.56 -1.15 -3.73
C ILE A 120 3.83 -2.29 -2.75
N GLU A 121 3.32 -2.22 -1.51
CA GLU A 121 3.44 -3.33 -0.56
C GLU A 121 2.99 -4.64 -1.21
N ARG A 122 1.83 -4.63 -1.87
CA ARG A 122 1.30 -5.78 -2.61
C ARG A 122 2.14 -6.17 -3.83
N LEU A 123 2.69 -5.20 -4.57
CA LEU A 123 3.56 -5.47 -5.72
C LEU A 123 4.88 -6.12 -5.30
N THR A 124 5.51 -5.63 -4.22
CA THR A 124 6.75 -6.22 -3.68
C THR A 124 6.56 -7.65 -3.16
N TRP A 125 5.32 -8.04 -2.82
CA TRP A 125 4.98 -9.44 -2.51
C TRP A 125 5.00 -10.38 -3.72
N LEU A 126 5.01 -9.87 -4.95
CA LEU A 126 5.21 -10.65 -6.18
C LEU A 126 6.69 -10.90 -6.46
N LEU A 127 7.56 -9.93 -6.14
CA LEU A 127 9.00 -10.00 -6.35
C LEU A 127 9.75 -10.97 -5.42
N SER A 128 9.08 -11.51 -4.39
CA SER A 128 9.69 -12.49 -3.46
C SER A 128 8.88 -13.78 -3.30
N PRO A 129 8.69 -14.61 -4.36
CA PRO A 129 7.91 -15.85 -4.29
C PRO A 129 8.52 -16.90 -3.34
N GLY A 130 9.84 -16.91 -3.22
CA GLY A 130 10.57 -17.80 -2.31
C GLY A 130 10.29 -17.50 -0.84
N TRP A 131 10.24 -16.21 -0.49
CA TRP A 131 9.91 -15.75 0.86
C TRP A 131 8.46 -16.04 1.24
N ARG A 132 7.52 -15.81 0.30
CA ARG A 132 6.09 -16.12 0.49
C ARG A 132 5.91 -17.60 0.83
N ARG A 133 6.44 -18.49 0.00
CA ARG A 133 6.33 -19.94 0.18
C ARG A 133 7.04 -20.43 1.46
N TRP A 134 8.14 -19.80 1.86
CA TRP A 134 8.79 -20.13 3.14
C TRP A 134 7.96 -19.69 4.34
N LYS A 135 7.44 -18.45 4.33
CA LYS A 135 6.67 -17.88 5.43
C LYS A 135 5.35 -18.65 5.65
N GLU A 136 4.60 -18.93 4.58
CA GLU A 136 3.36 -19.70 4.63
C GLU A 136 3.58 -21.11 5.17
N ARG A 137 4.68 -21.78 4.78
CA ARG A 137 5.03 -23.11 5.30
C ARG A 137 5.39 -23.08 6.78
N ARG A 138 6.03 -22.02 7.27
CA ARG A 138 6.37 -21.86 8.69
C ARG A 138 5.12 -21.61 9.53
N GLU A 139 4.22 -20.75 9.05
CA GLU A 139 2.93 -20.49 9.69
C GLU A 139 2.04 -21.74 9.71
N GLY A 140 2.05 -22.52 8.62
CA GLY A 140 1.41 -23.83 8.56
C GLY A 140 1.99 -24.87 9.53
N ARG A 141 3.32 -24.91 9.69
CA ARG A 141 4.00 -25.82 10.62
C ARG A 141 3.73 -25.48 12.09
N ARG A 142 3.79 -24.20 12.46
CA ARG A 142 3.42 -23.72 13.79
C ARG A 142 1.97 -24.04 14.14
N ARG A 143 1.05 -23.96 13.15
CA ARG A 143 -0.34 -24.39 13.33
C ARG A 143 -0.40 -25.89 13.63
N GLY A 144 0.25 -26.72 12.83
CA GLY A 144 0.29 -28.17 13.01
C GLY A 144 0.77 -28.57 14.41
N GLU A 145 1.92 -28.05 14.83
CA GLU A 145 2.54 -28.33 16.13
C GLU A 145 1.67 -27.86 17.32
N ARG A 146 0.97 -26.72 17.20
CA ARG A 146 0.06 -26.23 18.24
C ARG A 146 -1.18 -27.10 18.36
N THR A 147 -1.82 -27.49 17.25
CA THR A 147 -2.95 -28.44 17.28
C THR A 147 -2.60 -29.81 17.83
N GLU A 148 -1.40 -30.30 17.54
CA GLU A 148 -0.96 -31.62 18.02
C GLU A 148 -0.73 -31.59 19.55
N LYS A 149 -0.15 -30.50 20.07
CA LYS A 149 -0.01 -30.28 21.50
C LYS A 149 -1.36 -30.11 22.21
N ASP A 150 -2.27 -29.31 21.66
CA ASP A 150 -3.59 -29.07 22.25
C ASP A 150 -4.45 -30.35 22.21
N GLY A 151 -4.41 -31.11 21.11
CA GLY A 151 -5.09 -32.40 21.00
C GLY A 151 -4.52 -33.48 21.91
N GLY A 152 -3.19 -33.49 22.12
CA GLY A 152 -2.53 -34.35 23.10
C GLY A 152 -2.92 -34.02 24.54
N ARG A 153 -3.04 -32.72 24.86
CA ARG A 153 -3.48 -32.23 26.17
C ARG A 153 -4.94 -32.57 26.45
N ARG A 154 -5.86 -32.30 25.51
CA ARG A 154 -7.29 -32.67 25.65
C ARG A 154 -7.47 -34.17 25.87
N LYS A 155 -6.74 -35.01 25.13
CA LYS A 155 -6.75 -36.47 25.34
C LYS A 155 -6.22 -36.90 26.70
N GLY A 156 -5.17 -36.25 27.21
CA GLY A 156 -4.64 -36.53 28.55
C GLY A 156 -5.63 -36.16 29.65
N GLU A 157 -6.32 -35.03 29.50
CA GLU A 157 -7.36 -34.56 30.43
C GLU A 157 -8.62 -35.44 30.38
N GLU A 158 -9.00 -35.96 29.20
CA GLU A 158 -10.12 -36.89 29.02
C GLU A 158 -9.86 -38.26 29.66
N VAL A 159 -8.67 -38.83 29.43
CA VAL A 159 -8.25 -40.11 30.06
C VAL A 159 -8.13 -39.99 31.58
N ALA A 160 -7.69 -38.84 32.09
CA ALA A 160 -7.65 -38.58 33.53
C ALA A 160 -9.05 -38.45 34.17
N ARG A 161 -10.08 -38.10 33.38
CA ARG A 161 -11.47 -37.97 33.87
C ARG A 161 -12.27 -39.27 33.81
N THR A 162 -12.03 -40.13 32.82
CA THR A 162 -12.82 -41.36 32.65
C THR A 162 -12.32 -42.55 33.47
N GLY A 163 -11.14 -42.45 34.10
CA GLY A 163 -10.64 -43.49 35.01
C GLY A 163 -10.35 -44.84 34.34
N GLU A 164 -10.39 -44.93 33.01
CA GLU A 164 -10.09 -46.16 32.29
C GLU A 164 -8.59 -46.34 32.16
N GLY A 165 -8.06 -47.24 33.00
CA GLY A 165 -6.71 -47.75 32.94
C GLY A 165 -6.39 -48.27 31.54
N ALA A 166 -5.36 -47.70 30.93
CA ALA A 166 -4.88 -48.05 29.61
C ALA A 166 -4.23 -49.44 29.58
N ALA A 167 -5.04 -50.49 29.45
CA ALA A 167 -4.58 -51.79 28.99
C ALA A 167 -4.64 -51.85 27.46
N GLY A 168 -3.47 -52.03 26.83
CA GLY A 168 -3.36 -52.70 25.53
C GLY A 168 -4.00 -51.99 24.32
N LYS A 169 -3.40 -50.91 23.83
CA LYS A 169 -3.42 -50.63 22.39
C LYS A 169 -2.01 -50.34 21.93
N ILE A 170 -1.38 -51.35 21.35
CA ILE A 170 -0.16 -51.22 20.56
C ILE A 170 -0.46 -50.16 19.51
N ARG A 171 0.04 -48.96 19.78
CA ARG A 171 -0.14 -47.79 18.94
C ARG A 171 0.78 -48.03 17.75
N GLU A 172 0.24 -48.54 16.65
CA GLU A 172 0.93 -48.55 15.37
C GLU A 172 1.56 -47.16 15.18
N ARG A 173 2.89 -47.11 15.24
CA ARG A 173 3.62 -45.91 14.87
C ARG A 173 3.33 -45.72 13.39
N LYS A 174 2.41 -44.82 13.05
CA LYS A 174 2.28 -44.33 11.68
C LYS A 174 3.69 -44.05 11.17
N PRO A 175 4.10 -44.62 10.02
CA PRO A 175 5.45 -44.44 9.51
C PRO A 175 5.73 -42.94 9.49
N GLY A 176 6.81 -42.56 10.18
CA GLY A 176 7.23 -41.17 10.27
C GLY A 176 7.29 -40.62 8.86
N ARG A 177 6.59 -39.50 8.61
CA ARG A 177 6.67 -38.81 7.33
C ARG A 177 8.16 -38.70 6.96
N PRO A 178 8.53 -39.05 5.71
CA PRO A 178 9.93 -39.02 5.30
C PRO A 178 10.49 -37.66 5.70
N ASN A 179 11.68 -37.70 6.31
CA ASN A 179 12.40 -36.55 6.84
C ASN A 179 12.64 -35.55 5.71
N GLY A 180 11.62 -34.72 5.45
CA GLY A 180 11.64 -33.73 4.39
C GLY A 180 12.78 -32.80 4.74
N SER A 181 13.86 -32.92 3.94
CA SER A 181 15.06 -32.09 3.98
C SER A 181 14.80 -30.81 4.77
N ARG A 182 15.38 -30.69 5.98
CA ARG A 182 15.35 -29.47 6.80
C ARG A 182 15.96 -28.36 5.93
N LYS A 183 15.15 -27.72 5.07
CA LYS A 183 15.58 -26.56 4.31
C LYS A 183 15.90 -25.51 5.37
N LYS A 184 17.19 -25.25 5.54
CA LYS A 184 17.73 -24.33 6.55
C LYS A 184 16.94 -23.04 6.49
N GLN A 185 16.63 -22.47 7.65
CA GLN A 185 15.98 -21.17 7.71
C GLN A 185 16.80 -20.19 6.85
N PRO A 186 16.17 -19.32 6.04
CA PRO A 186 16.89 -18.23 5.41
C PRO A 186 17.59 -17.48 6.54
N GLY A 187 18.92 -17.42 6.47
CA GLY A 187 19.75 -16.76 7.47
C GLY A 187 19.32 -15.31 7.64
N LEU A 188 19.57 -14.72 8.81
CA LEU A 188 19.25 -13.32 9.12
C LEU A 188 19.62 -12.38 7.96
N PHE A 189 20.82 -12.60 7.39
CA PHE A 189 21.31 -11.96 6.19
C PHE A 189 20.30 -11.94 5.04
N TRP A 190 19.78 -13.10 4.62
CA TRP A 190 18.83 -13.19 3.50
C TRP A 190 17.51 -12.45 3.79
N ARG A 191 17.09 -12.42 5.05
CA ARG A 191 15.88 -11.68 5.46
C ARG A 191 16.08 -10.18 5.32
N ILE A 192 17.24 -9.69 5.77
CA ILE A 192 17.63 -8.28 5.66
C ILE A 192 17.79 -7.93 4.18
N PHE A 193 18.51 -8.74 3.41
CA PHE A 193 18.72 -8.55 1.97
C PHE A 193 17.40 -8.44 1.20
N CYS A 194 16.46 -9.39 1.39
CA CYS A 194 15.14 -9.29 0.76
C CYS A 194 14.35 -8.06 1.24
N GLY A 195 14.50 -7.65 2.51
CA GLY A 195 13.89 -6.44 3.04
C GLY A 195 14.41 -5.19 2.35
N VAL A 196 15.74 -5.05 2.26
CA VAL A 196 16.43 -3.94 1.58
C VAL A 196 16.04 -3.89 0.11
N LEU A 197 16.01 -5.03 -0.59
CA LEU A 197 15.63 -5.06 -2.00
C LEU A 197 14.19 -4.60 -2.23
N ARG A 198 13.25 -4.99 -1.35
CA ARG A 198 11.85 -4.54 -1.43
C ARG A 198 11.71 -3.06 -1.14
N PHE A 199 12.48 -2.55 -0.17
CA PHE A 199 12.51 -1.13 0.15
C PHE A 199 13.10 -0.32 -1.01
N ALA A 200 14.23 -0.74 -1.57
CA ALA A 200 14.87 -0.12 -2.72
C ALA A 200 13.95 -0.11 -3.95
N PHE A 201 13.25 -1.23 -4.22
CA PHE A 201 12.24 -1.28 -5.26
C PHE A 201 11.10 -0.28 -5.01
N SER A 202 10.62 -0.18 -3.76
CA SER A 202 9.57 0.78 -3.40
C SER A 202 10.03 2.22 -3.62
N ALA A 203 11.23 2.57 -3.17
CA ALA A 203 11.81 3.89 -3.36
C ALA A 203 11.96 4.22 -4.85
N GLY A 204 12.52 3.29 -5.64
CA GLY A 204 12.68 3.45 -7.09
C GLY A 204 11.34 3.62 -7.81
N PHE A 205 10.32 2.85 -7.45
CA PHE A 205 8.99 2.99 -8.04
C PHE A 205 8.37 4.35 -7.73
N CYS A 206 8.43 4.81 -6.47
CA CYS A 206 7.89 6.11 -6.09
C CYS A 206 8.63 7.25 -6.80
N LEU A 207 9.96 7.16 -6.90
CA LEU A 207 10.78 8.14 -7.61
C LEU A 207 10.41 8.19 -9.10
N MET A 208 10.32 7.03 -9.76
CA MET A 208 9.92 6.96 -11.17
C MET A 208 8.52 7.53 -11.40
N LEU A 209 7.56 7.21 -10.52
CA LEU A 209 6.20 7.77 -10.61
C LEU A 209 6.21 9.29 -10.42
N SER A 210 7.00 9.80 -9.48
CA SER A 210 7.14 11.25 -9.30
C SER A 210 7.78 11.92 -10.51
N CYS A 211 8.85 11.35 -11.09
CA CYS A 211 9.45 11.85 -12.32
C CYS A 211 8.46 11.84 -13.49
N LEU A 212 7.60 10.81 -13.57
CA LEU A 212 6.56 10.74 -14.60
C LEU A 212 5.53 11.85 -14.42
N ILE A 213 5.02 12.06 -13.20
CA ILE A 213 4.02 13.10 -12.93
C ILE A 213 4.60 14.48 -13.24
N GLU A 214 5.81 14.74 -12.76
CA GLU A 214 6.51 16.00 -13.00
C GLU A 214 6.79 16.21 -14.51
N GLY A 215 7.28 15.18 -15.19
CA GLY A 215 7.48 15.21 -16.65
C GLY A 215 6.18 15.49 -17.40
N LEU A 216 5.05 14.88 -16.99
CA LEU A 216 3.74 15.16 -17.59
C LEU A 216 3.31 16.61 -17.33
N GLN A 217 3.47 17.12 -16.12
CA GLN A 217 3.13 18.51 -15.79
C GLN A 217 3.93 19.52 -16.61
N PHE A 218 5.22 19.26 -16.80
CA PHE A 218 6.09 20.05 -17.65
C PHE A 218 5.67 19.99 -19.13
N LEU A 219 5.45 18.79 -19.67
CA LEU A 219 5.05 18.58 -21.07
C LEU A 219 3.72 19.29 -21.39
N TYR A 220 2.71 19.13 -20.53
CA TYR A 220 1.40 19.74 -20.72
C TYR A 220 1.32 21.22 -20.29
N GLY A 221 2.41 21.80 -19.77
CA GLY A 221 2.46 23.20 -19.36
C GLY A 221 1.49 23.53 -18.22
N ARG A 222 1.31 22.59 -17.28
CA ARG A 222 0.30 22.67 -16.21
C ARG A 222 0.89 22.93 -14.82
N GLY A 223 2.19 23.20 -14.72
CA GLY A 223 2.82 23.39 -13.40
C GLY A 223 4.25 23.90 -13.44
N LEU A 224 4.75 24.18 -12.24
CA LEU A 224 6.16 24.37 -11.94
C LEU A 224 6.78 22.99 -11.74
N CYS A 225 7.85 22.72 -12.48
CA CYS A 225 8.61 21.50 -12.33
C CYS A 225 9.62 21.66 -11.21
N GLU A 226 9.36 21.03 -10.07
CA GLU A 226 10.11 21.25 -8.84
C GLU A 226 10.87 19.99 -8.45
N PHE A 227 12.19 20.10 -8.36
CA PHE A 227 13.04 18.98 -7.94
C PHE A 227 12.66 18.47 -6.54
N ASP A 228 12.22 19.37 -5.65
CA ASP A 228 11.75 19.04 -4.31
C ASP A 228 10.55 18.11 -4.29
N ASP A 229 9.67 18.20 -5.28
CA ASP A 229 8.47 17.39 -5.35
C ASP A 229 8.80 15.91 -5.55
N LEU A 230 9.90 15.61 -6.26
CA LEU A 230 10.42 14.25 -6.38
C LEU A 230 10.76 13.66 -5.02
N PHE A 231 11.32 14.44 -4.10
CA PHE A 231 11.66 13.97 -2.76
C PHE A 231 10.41 13.79 -1.90
N HIS A 232 9.53 14.78 -1.86
CA HIS A 232 8.34 14.75 -1.01
C HIS A 232 7.37 13.64 -1.42
N ASN A 233 7.16 13.45 -2.72
CA ASN A 233 6.37 12.35 -3.27
C ASN A 233 6.99 10.98 -2.95
N THR A 234 8.32 10.85 -3.15
CA THR A 234 9.03 9.61 -2.82
C THR A 234 8.93 9.29 -1.33
N LEU A 235 9.09 10.31 -0.47
CA LEU A 235 8.96 10.20 0.98
C LEU A 235 7.54 9.75 1.37
N GLY A 236 6.51 10.38 0.81
CA GLY A 236 5.11 10.00 1.01
C GLY A 236 4.84 8.55 0.66
N GLY A 237 5.32 8.09 -0.50
CA GLY A 237 5.17 6.71 -0.93
C GLY A 237 5.85 5.71 0.01
N LEU A 238 7.04 6.05 0.52
CA LEU A 238 7.75 5.23 1.50
C LEU A 238 7.05 5.18 2.86
N ILE A 239 6.54 6.31 3.35
CA ILE A 239 5.75 6.34 4.59
C ILE A 239 4.51 5.45 4.44
N GLY A 240 3.79 5.57 3.33
CA GLY A 240 2.63 4.74 3.02
C GLY A 240 2.97 3.25 2.96
N TYR A 241 4.12 2.91 2.38
CA TYR A 241 4.62 1.54 2.31
C TYR A 241 4.88 0.95 3.70
N LEU A 242 5.53 1.72 4.59
CA LEU A 242 5.80 1.32 5.96
C LEU A 242 4.50 1.13 6.76
N ILE A 243 3.54 2.06 6.63
CA ILE A 243 2.21 1.94 7.26
C ILE A 243 1.53 0.64 6.80
N SER A 244 1.53 0.38 5.49
CA SER A 244 0.95 -0.83 4.93
C SER A 244 1.60 -2.11 5.47
N LEU A 245 2.93 -2.14 5.64
CA LEU A 245 3.64 -3.27 6.24
C LEU A 245 3.22 -3.53 7.69
N VAL A 246 3.07 -2.48 8.49
CA VAL A 246 2.62 -2.58 9.89
C VAL A 246 1.20 -3.13 9.95
N LEU A 247 0.27 -2.56 9.17
CA LEU A 247 -1.12 -3.03 9.07
C LEU A 247 -1.19 -4.49 8.59
N SER A 248 -0.37 -4.85 7.61
CA SER A 248 -0.21 -6.22 7.12
C SER A 248 0.31 -7.17 8.20
N SER A 249 1.18 -6.72 9.09
CA SER A 249 1.64 -7.52 10.23
C SER A 249 0.51 -7.73 11.24
N ALA A 250 -0.11 -6.65 11.71
CA ALA A 250 -1.18 -6.69 12.70
C ALA A 250 -2.37 -7.56 12.25
N ALA A 251 -2.85 -7.38 11.01
CA ALA A 251 -3.97 -8.16 10.48
C ALA A 251 -3.68 -9.67 10.42
N ARG A 252 -2.41 -10.07 10.22
CA ARG A 252 -2.01 -11.48 10.24
C ARG A 252 -2.04 -12.05 11.66
N GLU A 253 -1.58 -11.31 12.65
CA GLU A 253 -1.59 -11.75 14.04
C GLU A 253 -3.02 -11.98 14.55
N ILE A 254 -3.92 -11.03 14.29
CA ILE A 254 -5.34 -11.16 14.65
C ILE A 254 -5.96 -12.40 13.97
N ARG A 255 -5.66 -12.63 12.68
CA ARG A 255 -6.14 -13.81 11.95
C ARG A 255 -5.63 -15.13 12.54
N MET A 256 -4.45 -15.12 13.14
CA MET A 256 -3.89 -16.30 13.81
C MET A 256 -4.54 -16.54 15.18
N ALA A 257 -4.91 -15.47 15.89
CA ALA A 257 -5.62 -15.55 17.17
C ALA A 257 -7.06 -16.08 16.99
N GLY A 258 -7.83 -15.53 16.05
CA GLY A 258 -9.23 -15.92 15.84
C GLY A 258 -9.43 -17.38 15.45
N LYS A 259 -8.54 -17.94 14.61
CA LYS A 259 -8.59 -19.37 14.23
C LYS A 259 -8.28 -20.34 15.36
N GLY A 260 -7.69 -19.87 16.46
CA GLY A 260 -7.48 -20.66 17.65
C GLY A 260 -8.73 -20.81 18.52
N ASN A 261 -9.70 -19.91 18.35
CA ASN A 261 -10.91 -19.86 19.18
C ASN A 261 -12.10 -20.64 18.57
N GLU A 262 -12.02 -21.00 17.28
CA GLU A 262 -13.04 -21.78 16.56
C GLU A 262 -12.75 -23.31 16.55
N ARG A 263 -11.88 -23.82 17.44
CA ARG A 263 -11.48 -25.25 17.53
C ARG A 263 -11.52 -25.81 18.95
#